data_AF-A0A5R9Q480-F1
#
_entry.id   AF-A0A5R9Q480-F1
#
_cell.length_a   1.000
_cell.length_b   1.000
_cell.length_c   1.000
_cell.angle_alpha   90.00
_cell.angle_beta   90.00
_cell.angle_gamma   90.00
#
_symmetry.space_group_name_H-M   'P 1'
#
loop_
_entity.id
_entity.type
_entity.pdbx_description
1 polymer ?
#
loop_
_entity_poly.entity_id
_entity_poly.type
_entity_poly.pdbx_seq_one_letter_code
_entity_poly.pdbx_strand_id
1 'polypeptide(L)'
;MTFKTLMIASATFFISATSAGESVELGSPKLAKETFYEVLCHDANTHRLIYRDIYSDRFQAEISLSTCEEFLGVGSLTIGQR
;
A
#
# COMPACT_ATOMS: atom_id res chain seq x y z
N MET A 1 -29.61 -19.39 17.19
CA MET A 1 -28.61 -18.44 16.65
C MET A 1 -27.82 -19.16 15.58
N THR A 2 -27.96 -18.77 14.32
CA THR A 2 -27.40 -19.49 13.18
C THR A 2 -26.19 -18.72 12.67
N PHE A 3 -24.99 -19.28 12.88
CA PHE A 3 -23.74 -18.72 12.38
C PHE A 3 -23.65 -19.01 10.88
N LYS A 4 -23.64 -17.98 10.03
CA LYS A 4 -23.41 -18.14 8.59
C LYS A 4 -21.92 -17.93 8.32
N THR A 5 -21.21 -19.03 8.06
CA THR A 5 -19.82 -19.03 7.63
C THR A 5 -19.73 -18.43 6.22
N LEU A 6 -19.04 -17.30 6.08
CA LEU A 6 -18.75 -16.70 4.78
C LEU A 6 -17.46 -17.33 4.24
N MET A 7 -17.55 -18.24 3.27
CA MET A 7 -16.37 -18.69 2.51
C MET A 7 -16.01 -17.63 1.48
N ILE A 8 -14.79 -17.11 1.56
CA ILE A 8 -14.22 -16.25 0.51
C ILE A 8 -13.36 -17.16 -0.37
N ALA A 9 -13.80 -17.39 -1.61
CA ALA A 9 -13.03 -18.12 -2.61
C ALA A 9 -11.88 -17.24 -3.13
N SER A 10 -10.64 -17.69 -2.99
CA SER A 10 -9.46 -17.03 -3.57
C SER A 10 -9.25 -17.51 -5.00
N ALA A 11 -9.38 -16.61 -5.97
CA ALA A 11 -9.03 -16.88 -7.35
C ALA A 11 -7.51 -16.78 -7.53
N THR A 12 -6.86 -17.88 -7.86
CA THR A 12 -5.43 -17.92 -8.23
C THR A 12 -5.31 -17.68 -9.73
N PHE A 13 -4.69 -16.58 -10.13
CA PHE A 13 -4.37 -16.32 -11.54
C PHE A 13 -2.98 -16.87 -11.86
N PHE A 14 -2.93 -17.90 -12.71
CA PHE A 14 -1.69 -18.41 -13.29
C PHE A 14 -1.40 -17.61 -14.57
N ILE A 15 -0.36 -16.77 -14.54
CA ILE A 15 0.13 -16.08 -15.74
C ILE A 15 1.17 -17.00 -16.39
N SER A 16 0.79 -17.64 -17.50
CA SER A 16 1.70 -18.37 -18.37
C SER A 16 2.40 -17.37 -19.29
N ALA A 17 3.69 -17.08 -19.06
CA ALA A 17 4.49 -16.30 -19.99
C ALA A 17 5.07 -17.23 -21.06
N THR A 18 4.53 -17.14 -22.28
CA THR A 18 5.14 -17.75 -23.47
C THR A 18 6.47 -17.05 -23.78
N SER A 19 7.54 -17.83 -23.89
CA SER A 19 8.89 -17.39 -24.25
C SER A 19 8.93 -16.81 -25.68
N ALA A 20 9.44 -15.60 -25.82
CA ALA A 20 9.96 -15.12 -27.10
C ALA A 20 11.04 -14.07 -26.87
N GLY A 21 12.26 -14.39 -27.29
CA GLY A 21 13.32 -13.42 -27.58
C GLY A 21 14.38 -13.25 -26.49
N GLU A 22 15.48 -13.99 -26.64
CA GLU A 22 16.80 -13.44 -26.31
C GLU A 22 16.98 -12.12 -27.08
N SER A 23 17.53 -11.09 -26.45
CA SER A 23 18.69 -10.34 -26.97
C SER A 23 18.87 -8.99 -26.27
N VAL A 24 20.15 -8.71 -26.02
CA VAL A 24 20.79 -7.47 -25.56
C VAL A 24 20.72 -7.19 -24.07
N GLU A 25 21.77 -7.66 -23.39
CA GLU A 25 22.26 -7.20 -22.10
C GLU A 25 22.75 -5.74 -22.24
N LEU A 26 21.83 -4.80 -22.41
CA LEU A 26 22.08 -3.39 -22.14
C LEU A 26 21.97 -3.23 -20.64
N GLY A 27 23.08 -2.88 -19.99
CA GLY A 27 23.14 -2.53 -18.58
C GLY A 27 22.20 -1.36 -18.28
N SER A 28 20.92 -1.64 -18.11
CA SER A 28 19.98 -0.74 -17.46
C SER A 28 20.51 -0.50 -16.05
N PRO A 29 20.65 0.75 -15.59
CA PRO A 29 20.78 0.98 -14.17
C PRO A 29 19.57 0.30 -13.55
N LYS A 30 19.79 -0.70 -12.69
CA LYS A 30 18.73 -1.21 -11.82
C LYS A 30 18.16 0.04 -11.15
N LEU A 31 16.97 0.50 -11.58
CA LEU A 31 16.30 1.61 -10.92
C LEU A 31 16.30 1.26 -9.45
N ALA A 32 17.01 2.05 -8.64
CA ALA A 32 17.04 1.84 -7.21
C ALA A 32 15.58 1.93 -6.76
N LYS A 33 15.07 0.85 -6.17
CA LYS A 33 13.71 0.84 -5.64
C LYS A 33 13.61 1.94 -4.59
N GLU A 34 12.81 2.96 -4.85
CA GLU A 34 12.59 4.06 -3.93
C GLU A 34 11.55 3.62 -2.90
N THR A 35 11.95 3.60 -1.62
CA THR A 35 11.02 3.33 -0.53
C THR A 35 10.10 4.54 -0.33
N PHE A 36 8.80 4.28 -0.19
CA PHE A 36 7.83 5.31 0.16
C PHE A 36 6.98 4.87 1.35
N TYR A 37 6.45 5.85 2.07
CA TYR A 37 5.63 5.71 3.26
C TYR A 37 4.27 6.34 2.97
N GLU A 38 3.23 5.53 2.97
CA GLU A 38 1.86 5.94 2.70
C GLU A 38 1.08 6.04 4.00
N VAL A 39 0.47 7.20 4.24
CA VAL A 39 -0.43 7.45 5.36
C VAL A 39 -1.85 7.55 4.84
N LEU A 40 -2.75 6.75 5.38
CA LEU A 40 -4.20 6.86 5.15
C LEU A 40 -4.87 7.28 6.45
N CYS A 41 -5.59 8.40 6.42
CA CYS A 41 -6.36 8.87 7.58
C CYS A 41 -7.85 8.73 7.30
N HIS A 42 -8.55 8.03 8.19
CA HIS A 42 -10.00 7.86 8.13
C HIS A 42 -10.67 8.56 9.30
N ASP A 43 -11.87 9.09 9.09
CA ASP A 43 -12.71 9.59 10.18
C ASP A 43 -13.10 8.44 11.12
N ALA A 44 -12.88 8.59 12.43
CA ALA A 44 -13.10 7.51 13.40
C ALA A 44 -14.56 7.07 13.53
N ASN A 45 -15.52 7.92 13.17
CA ASN A 45 -16.95 7.64 13.34
C ASN A 45 -17.58 7.05 12.07
N THR A 46 -17.17 7.55 10.91
CA THR A 46 -17.75 7.22 9.61
C THR A 46 -16.87 6.27 8.80
N HIS A 47 -15.63 6.03 9.22
CA HIS A 47 -14.60 5.27 8.51
C HIS A 47 -14.33 5.78 7.08
N ARG A 48 -14.72 7.02 6.78
CA ARG A 48 -14.48 7.64 5.48
C ARG A 48 -13.05 8.14 5.41
N LEU A 49 -12.38 7.92 4.27
CA LEU A 49 -11.06 8.50 3.99
C LEU A 49 -11.15 10.04 4.03
N ILE A 50 -10.36 10.65 4.90
CA ILE A 50 -10.20 12.11 5.00
C ILE A 50 -9.07 12.55 4.07
N TYR A 51 -7.90 11.93 4.21
CA TYR A 51 -6.74 12.22 3.37
C TYR A 51 -5.82 11.01 3.21
N ARG A 52 -4.96 11.13 2.18
CA ARG A 52 -3.93 10.16 1.82
C ARG A 52 -2.67 10.93 1.43
N ASP A 53 -1.58 10.69 2.15
CA ASP A 53 -0.28 11.30 1.89
C ASP A 53 0.77 10.24 1.61
N ILE A 54 1.75 10.59 0.77
CA ILE A 54 2.88 9.73 0.43
C ILE A 54 4.16 10.50 0.68
N TYR A 55 5.05 9.94 1.49
CA TYR A 55 6.33 10.52 1.87
C TYR A 55 7.48 9.63 1.39
N SER A 56 8.61 10.25 1.03
CA SER A 56 9.88 9.55 0.84
C SER A 56 10.64 9.32 2.15
N ASP A 57 10.17 9.93 3.25
CA ASP A 57 10.79 9.90 4.57
C ASP A 57 9.81 9.36 5.63
N ARG A 58 10.32 8.51 6.52
CA ARG A 58 9.51 7.85 7.54
C ARG A 58 9.04 8.82 8.63
N PHE A 59 9.90 9.74 9.04
CA PHE A 59 9.61 10.65 10.14
C PHE A 59 8.46 11.59 9.79
N GLN A 60 8.44 12.12 8.56
CA GLN A 60 7.32 12.93 8.06
C GLN A 60 6.00 12.13 8.01
N ALA A 61 6.06 10.86 7.61
CA ALA A 61 4.88 10.00 7.60
C ALA A 61 4.35 9.73 9.02
N GLU A 62 5.23 9.53 10.00
CA GLU A 62 4.85 9.35 11.41
C GLU A 62 4.23 10.62 12.00
N ILE A 63 4.74 11.81 11.66
CA ILE A 63 4.11 13.09 12.05
C ILE A 63 2.70 13.20 11.48
N SER A 64 2.51 12.90 10.19
CA SER A 64 1.18 12.94 9.55
C SER A 64 0.23 11.92 10.19
N LEU A 65 0.72 10.73 10.53
CA LEU A 65 -0.06 9.72 11.24
C LEU A 65 -0.50 10.19 12.62
N SER A 66 0.41 10.72 13.44
CA SER A 66 0.08 11.26 14.77
C SER A 66 -0.91 12.43 14.67
N THR A 67 -0.74 13.29 13.66
CA THR A 67 -1.68 14.39 13.40
C THR A 67 -3.09 13.86 13.11
N CYS A 68 -3.24 12.81 12.29
CA CYS A 68 -4.54 12.17 12.04
C CYS A 68 -5.22 11.75 13.36
N GLU A 69 -4.47 11.08 14.25
CA GLU A 69 -4.99 10.52 15.49
C GLU A 69 -5.38 11.62 16.51
N GLU A 70 -4.65 12.74 16.53
CA GLU A 70 -4.98 13.91 17.36
C GLU A 70 -6.31 14.58 16.95
N PHE A 71 -6.65 14.54 15.66
CA PHE A 71 -7.90 15.13 15.13
C PHE A 71 -9.06 14.15 15.02
N LEU A 72 -9.10 13.13 15.90
CA LEU A 72 -10.15 12.10 15.95
C LEU A 72 -10.21 11.22 14.68
N GLY A 73 -9.09 11.09 13.97
CA GLY A 73 -8.94 10.14 12.87
C GLY A 73 -8.37 8.80 13.32
N VAL A 74 -8.54 7.78 12.49
CA VAL A 74 -7.84 6.50 12.59
C VAL A 74 -6.88 6.42 11.41
N GLY A 75 -5.59 6.47 11.72
CA GLY A 75 -4.52 6.44 10.74
C GLY A 75 -3.99 5.03 10.47
N SER A 76 -3.46 4.80 9.28
CA SER A 76 -2.64 3.62 8.96
C SER A 76 -1.41 4.03 8.16
N LEU A 77 -0.26 3.43 8.50
CA LEU A 77 1.01 3.63 7.82
C LEU A 77 1.40 2.36 7.06
N THR A 78 1.60 2.49 5.74
CA THR A 78 2.05 1.41 4.86
C THR A 78 3.41 1.77 4.25
N ILE A 79 4.29 0.77 4.11
CA ILE A 79 5.61 0.95 3.49
C ILE A 79 5.59 0.25 2.13
N GLY A 80 5.98 0.98 1.09
CA GLY A 80 6.05 0.48 -0.28
C GLY A 80 7.41 0.70 -0.91
N GLN A 81 7.63 0.05 -2.05
CA GLN A 81 8.78 0.24 -2.92
C GLN A 81 8.30 0.56 -4.32
N ARG A 82 8.86 1.58 -4.97
CA ARG A 82 8.56 1.97 -6.34
C ARG A 82 9.80 1.99 -7.22
#